data_AF-B4QM82-F1
#
_entry.id   AF-B4QM82-F1
#
_cell.length_a   1.000
_cell.length_b   1.000
_cell.length_c   1.000
_cell.angle_alpha   90.00
_cell.angle_beta   90.00
_cell.angle_gamma   90.00
#
_symmetry.space_group_name_H-M   'P 1'
#
loop_
_entity.id
_entity.type
_entity.pdbx_description
1 polymer ?
#
loop_
_entity_poly.entity_id
_entity_poly.type
_entity_poly.pdbx_seq_one_letter_code
_entity_poly.pdbx_strand_id
1 'polypeptide(L)'
;MQYTQLLRVLCSIVIISYMAVLVLGDTKCNVCQPNNVKCLNETHFSFCADAVPSDQVIQCPDGQVCTSLLKICFPKGSTEASCTPDAEISCPACSGSGLFVCTSRTTFQMCDEGKLIGQPTKCKDNTFCSIKSNKFCVDRCEITKSESGFECDRESPLDV
;
A
#
# COMPACT_ATOMS: atom_id res chain seq x y z
N MET A 1 38.11 -9.33 -39.80
CA MET A 1 36.79 -9.99 -39.70
C MET A 1 36.38 -10.36 -38.27
N GLN A 2 37.32 -10.67 -37.36
CA GLN A 2 37.02 -11.05 -35.97
C GLN A 2 36.52 -9.89 -35.09
N TYR A 3 37.03 -8.67 -35.33
CA TYR A 3 36.69 -7.47 -34.57
C TYR A 3 35.23 -7.02 -34.76
N THR A 4 34.69 -7.14 -35.98
CA THR A 4 33.31 -6.79 -36.32
C THR A 4 32.29 -7.75 -35.72
N GLN A 5 32.67 -9.03 -35.53
CA GLN A 5 31.85 -10.04 -34.85
C GLN A 5 31.82 -9.79 -33.34
N LEU A 6 32.97 -9.48 -32.72
CA LEU A 6 33.07 -9.12 -31.31
C LEU A 6 32.27 -7.86 -30.97
N LEU A 7 32.32 -6.83 -31.83
CA LEU A 7 31.57 -5.58 -31.63
C LEU A 7 30.04 -5.82 -31.71
N ARG A 8 29.59 -6.68 -32.64
CA ARG A 8 28.17 -7.06 -32.75
C ARG A 8 27.68 -7.80 -31.51
N VAL A 9 28.46 -8.77 -31.01
CA VAL A 9 28.10 -9.54 -29.81
C VAL A 9 28.03 -8.63 -28.58
N LEU A 10 28.99 -7.70 -28.42
CA LEU A 10 28.95 -6.73 -27.32
C LEU A 10 27.71 -5.83 -27.39
N CYS A 11 27.37 -5.30 -28.57
CA CYS A 11 26.15 -4.52 -28.74
C CYS A 11 24.89 -5.34 -28.43
N SER A 12 24.82 -6.61 -28.86
CA SER A 12 23.71 -7.50 -28.54
C SER A 12 23.57 -7.74 -27.04
N ILE A 13 24.67 -7.97 -26.32
CA ILE A 13 24.67 -8.17 -24.86
C ILE A 13 24.19 -6.89 -24.15
N VAL A 14 24.65 -5.70 -24.59
CA VAL A 14 24.20 -4.42 -24.01
C VAL A 14 22.70 -4.23 -24.21
N ILE A 15 22.17 -4.49 -25.40
CA ILE A 15 20.73 -4.37 -25.70
C ILE A 15 19.91 -5.37 -24.87
N ILE A 16 20.36 -6.62 -24.75
CA ILE A 16 19.69 -7.65 -23.93
C ILE A 16 19.73 -7.27 -22.44
N SER A 17 20.86 -6.76 -21.95
CA SER A 17 20.98 -6.31 -20.55
C SER A 17 20.09 -5.11 -20.23
N TYR A 18 19.96 -4.16 -21.16
CA TYR A 18 19.06 -3.02 -21.02
C TYR A 18 17.58 -3.44 -21.02
N MET A 19 17.22 -4.41 -21.87
CA MET A 19 15.86 -4.98 -21.87
C MET A 19 15.57 -5.80 -20.61
N ALA A 20 16.57 -6.48 -20.02
CA ALA A 20 16.40 -7.23 -18.79
C ALA A 20 16.14 -6.33 -17.57
N VAL A 21 16.76 -5.15 -17.50
CA VAL A 21 16.51 -4.16 -16.44
C VAL A 21 15.09 -3.59 -16.52
N LEU A 22 14.51 -3.44 -17.72
CA LEU A 22 13.13 -2.96 -17.89
C LEU A 22 12.05 -3.98 -17.48
N VAL A 23 12.39 -5.26 -17.38
CA VAL A 23 11.46 -6.35 -16.99
C VAL A 23 11.47 -6.60 -15.48
N LEU A 24 12.52 -6.16 -14.77
CA LEU A 24 12.55 -6.09 -13.31
C LEU A 24 11.77 -4.83 -12.90
N GLY A 25 10.45 -4.93 -12.99
CA GLY A 25 9.55 -3.81 -12.73
C GLY A 25 9.86 -3.15 -11.39
N ASP A 26 10.11 -1.84 -11.44
CA ASP A 26 10.02 -0.93 -10.30
C ASP A 26 8.61 -1.06 -9.70
N THR A 27 8.41 -2.06 -8.85
CA THR A 27 7.13 -2.24 -8.15
C THR A 27 7.06 -1.19 -7.05
N LYS A 28 6.56 -0.02 -7.42
CA LYS A 28 6.30 1.05 -6.46
C LYS A 28 5.12 0.66 -5.57
N CYS A 29 5.43 0.21 -4.36
CA CYS A 29 4.41 -0.09 -3.36
C CYS A 29 3.55 1.15 -3.05
N ASN A 30 2.28 0.95 -2.74
CA ASN A 30 1.29 2.00 -2.50
C ASN A 30 1.13 3.01 -3.67
N VAL A 31 1.46 2.59 -4.89
CA VAL A 31 1.20 3.35 -6.12
C VAL A 31 0.38 2.51 -7.09
N CYS A 32 -0.49 3.17 -7.85
CA CYS A 32 -1.27 2.54 -8.90
C CYS A 32 -0.36 1.95 -9.98
N GLN A 33 -0.43 0.63 -10.13
CA GLN A 33 0.33 -0.16 -11.09
C GLN A 33 -0.42 -0.26 -12.44
N PRO A 34 0.25 -0.68 -13.53
CA PRO A 34 -0.37 -0.80 -14.86
C PRO A 34 -1.58 -1.74 -14.92
N ASN A 35 -1.73 -2.67 -13.97
CA ASN A 35 -2.88 -3.55 -13.82
C ASN A 35 -4.08 -2.89 -13.11
N ASN A 36 -4.06 -1.56 -12.92
CA ASN A 36 -5.07 -0.78 -12.19
C ASN A 36 -5.27 -1.21 -10.73
N VAL A 37 -4.21 -1.73 -10.12
CA VAL A 37 -4.18 -2.10 -8.71
C VAL A 37 -3.06 -1.38 -8.00
N LYS A 38 -3.32 -1.00 -6.76
CA LYS A 38 -2.34 -0.48 -5.81
C LYS A 38 -2.12 -1.56 -4.75
N CYS A 39 -0.99 -2.26 -4.80
CA CYS A 39 -0.58 -3.12 -3.69
C CYS A 39 -0.24 -2.23 -2.49
N LEU A 40 -0.80 -2.56 -1.32
CA LEU A 40 -0.60 -1.81 -0.07
C LEU A 40 0.45 -2.47 0.82
N ASN A 41 0.47 -3.80 0.82
CA ASN A 41 1.50 -4.63 1.44
C ASN A 41 1.68 -5.92 0.63
N GLU A 42 2.49 -6.87 1.13
CA GLU A 42 2.75 -8.14 0.43
C GLU A 42 1.46 -8.89 0.06
N THR A 43 0.38 -8.78 0.82
CA THR A 43 -0.83 -9.61 0.67
C THR A 43 -2.11 -8.81 0.42
N HIS A 44 -2.08 -7.48 0.45
CA HIS A 44 -3.27 -6.63 0.35
C HIS A 44 -3.14 -5.61 -0.77
N PHE A 45 -4.27 -5.30 -1.38
CA PHE A 45 -4.33 -4.38 -2.51
C PHE A 45 -5.64 -3.60 -2.57
N SER A 46 -5.66 -2.49 -3.28
CA SER A 46 -6.88 -1.76 -3.64
C SER A 46 -6.92 -1.52 -5.15
N PHE A 47 -8.10 -1.30 -5.72
CA PHE A 47 -8.21 -0.91 -7.12
C PHE A 47 -7.93 0.59 -7.29
N CYS A 48 -7.41 0.94 -8.48
CA CYS A 48 -7.10 2.31 -8.90
C CYS A 48 -8.07 2.84 -9.96
N ALA A 49 -9.21 2.18 -10.16
CA ALA A 49 -10.21 2.63 -11.12
C ALA A 49 -11.10 3.72 -10.51
N ASP A 50 -11.42 4.76 -11.28
CA ASP A 50 -12.32 5.85 -10.86
C ASP A 50 -13.70 5.35 -10.37
N ALA A 51 -14.11 4.17 -10.82
CA ALA A 51 -15.39 3.56 -10.47
C ALA A 51 -15.33 2.69 -9.20
N VAL A 52 -14.15 2.42 -8.63
CA VAL A 52 -14.00 1.63 -7.41
C VAL A 52 -13.46 2.53 -6.30
N PRO A 53 -14.16 2.63 -5.15
CA PRO A 53 -13.62 3.33 -4.00
C PRO A 53 -12.22 2.83 -3.66
N SER A 54 -11.23 3.74 -3.65
CA SER A 54 -9.82 3.44 -3.36
C SER A 54 -9.58 2.93 -1.93
N ASP A 55 -10.63 2.89 -1.14
CA ASP A 55 -10.68 2.45 0.24
C ASP A 55 -11.04 0.98 0.40
N GLN A 56 -11.48 0.32 -0.68
CA GLN A 56 -11.72 -1.11 -0.69
C GLN A 56 -10.39 -1.83 -0.78
N VAL A 57 -9.88 -2.23 0.39
CA VAL A 57 -8.74 -3.15 0.49
C VAL A 57 -9.24 -4.56 0.32
N ILE A 58 -8.49 -5.34 -0.44
CA ILE A 58 -8.76 -6.73 -0.72
C ILE A 58 -7.51 -7.51 -0.35
N GLN A 59 -7.70 -8.52 0.49
CA GLN A 59 -6.67 -9.48 0.81
C GLN A 59 -6.56 -10.51 -0.32
N CYS A 60 -5.33 -10.79 -0.76
CA CYS A 60 -5.04 -11.93 -1.60
C CYS A 60 -5.34 -13.24 -0.87
N PRO A 61 -5.76 -14.30 -1.58
CA PRO A 61 -5.98 -15.61 -0.96
C PRO A 61 -4.74 -16.10 -0.20
N ASP A 62 -4.94 -16.93 0.81
CA ASP A 62 -3.86 -17.47 1.63
C ASP A 62 -2.72 -18.06 0.78
N GLY A 63 -1.49 -17.73 1.16
CA GLY A 63 -0.28 -18.15 0.45
C GLY A 63 -0.02 -17.39 -0.86
N GLN A 64 -0.78 -16.33 -1.17
CA GLN A 64 -0.56 -15.48 -2.33
C GLN A 64 -0.11 -14.07 -1.95
N VAL A 65 0.62 -13.45 -2.86
CA VAL A 65 1.18 -12.09 -2.74
C VAL A 65 0.64 -11.19 -3.84
N CYS A 66 0.48 -9.90 -3.54
CA CYS A 66 0.08 -8.88 -4.49
C CYS A 66 1.22 -8.58 -5.46
N THR A 67 0.89 -8.51 -6.75
CA THR A 67 1.82 -8.26 -7.84
C THR A 67 1.26 -7.24 -8.83
N SER A 68 2.14 -6.61 -9.61
CA SER A 68 1.82 -5.69 -10.70
C SER A 68 1.47 -6.42 -12.00
N LEU A 69 1.42 -7.75 -11.98
CA LEU A 69 1.09 -8.59 -13.13
C LEU A 69 -0.42 -8.54 -13.45
N LEU A 70 -0.79 -9.01 -14.64
CA LEU A 70 -2.20 -9.12 -15.08
C LEU A 70 -3.06 -9.89 -14.08
N LYS A 71 -2.49 -10.91 -13.42
CA LYS A 71 -3.11 -11.58 -12.29
C LYS A 71 -2.58 -10.94 -11.01
N ILE A 72 -3.48 -10.34 -10.23
CA ILE A 72 -3.16 -9.53 -9.05
C ILE A 72 -2.45 -10.37 -7.98
N CYS A 73 -3.03 -11.50 -7.61
CA CYS A 73 -2.52 -12.39 -6.57
C CYS A 73 -1.79 -13.59 -7.18
N PHE A 74 -0.54 -13.81 -6.78
CA PHE A 74 0.28 -14.94 -7.20
C PHE A 74 0.78 -15.75 -6.01
N PRO A 75 0.98 -17.08 -6.14
CA PRO A 75 1.57 -17.87 -5.07
C PRO A 75 2.93 -17.32 -4.64
N LYS A 76 3.15 -17.20 -3.34
CA LYS A 76 4.42 -16.72 -2.77
C LYS A 76 5.59 -17.57 -3.29
N GLY A 77 6.66 -16.91 -3.71
CA GLY A 77 7.85 -17.56 -4.29
C GLY A 77 7.75 -17.91 -5.77
N SER A 78 6.57 -17.77 -6.40
CA SER A 78 6.45 -17.91 -7.87
C SER A 78 6.85 -16.64 -8.62
N THR A 79 6.77 -15.50 -7.95
CA THR A 79 7.16 -14.18 -8.47
C THR A 79 7.43 -13.26 -7.28
N GLU A 80 8.12 -12.16 -7.52
CA GLU A 80 8.38 -11.15 -6.50
C GLU A 80 7.09 -10.37 -6.20
N ALA A 81 6.82 -10.19 -4.91
CA ALA A 81 5.71 -9.35 -4.47
C ALA A 81 5.99 -7.89 -4.84
N SER A 82 4.95 -7.14 -5.18
CA SER A 82 5.07 -5.71 -5.49
C SER A 82 5.29 -4.81 -4.29
N CYS A 83 5.16 -5.38 -3.09
CA CYS A 83 5.35 -4.73 -1.81
C CYS A 83 6.06 -5.72 -0.91
N THR A 84 6.96 -5.23 -0.06
CA THR A 84 7.53 -6.04 1.01
C THR A 84 6.45 -6.34 2.08
N PRO A 85 6.63 -7.40 2.90
CA PRO A 85 5.77 -7.62 4.06
C PRO A 85 5.76 -6.42 5.01
N ASP A 86 6.89 -5.70 5.08
CA ASP A 86 7.06 -4.47 5.85
C ASP A 86 6.77 -3.20 5.04
N ALA A 87 6.02 -3.31 3.94
CA ALA A 87 5.63 -2.17 3.12
C ALA A 87 5.16 -1.03 4.00
N GLU A 88 5.76 0.16 3.81
CA GLU A 88 5.63 1.30 4.70
C GLU A 88 4.16 1.59 5.01
N ILE A 89 3.71 1.08 6.16
CA ILE A 89 2.41 1.39 6.71
C ILE A 89 2.51 2.84 7.15
N SER A 90 2.06 3.74 6.27
CA SER A 90 1.93 5.15 6.61
C SER A 90 0.73 5.28 7.54
N CYS A 91 1.00 5.28 8.84
CA CYS A 91 0.05 5.70 9.85
C CYS A 91 0.69 6.83 10.66
N PRO A 92 -0.03 7.92 10.92
CA PRO A 92 0.48 9.01 11.72
C PRO A 92 0.87 8.49 13.11
N ALA A 93 1.91 9.08 13.67
CA ALA A 93 2.25 8.93 15.07
C ALA A 93 1.61 10.06 15.88
N CYS A 94 1.50 9.87 17.20
CA CYS A 94 1.15 10.96 18.10
C CYS A 94 2.20 12.07 17.98
N SER A 95 1.85 13.16 17.31
CA SER A 95 2.57 14.42 17.44
C SER A 95 1.91 15.21 18.57
N GLY A 96 2.70 15.97 19.35
CA GLY A 96 2.25 16.59 20.60
C GLY A 96 1.08 17.60 20.50
N SER A 97 0.47 17.78 19.32
CA SER A 97 -0.69 18.64 19.09
C SER A 97 -2.00 17.86 18.83
N GLY A 98 -1.95 16.56 18.53
CA GLY A 98 -3.13 15.75 18.28
C GLY A 98 -3.63 15.05 19.55
N LEU A 99 -4.95 15.09 19.82
CA LEU A 99 -5.57 14.38 20.94
C LEU A 99 -5.68 12.86 20.72
N PHE A 100 -5.64 12.44 19.46
CA PHE A 100 -5.73 11.05 19.04
C PHE A 100 -5.04 10.84 17.70
N VAL A 101 -4.83 9.58 17.35
CA VAL A 101 -4.26 9.18 16.07
C VAL A 101 -4.94 7.92 15.53
N CYS A 102 -5.00 7.79 14.20
CA CYS A 102 -5.48 6.58 13.55
C CYS A 102 -4.39 5.52 13.57
N THR A 103 -4.68 4.38 14.20
CA THR A 103 -3.79 3.20 14.25
C THR A 103 -4.18 2.15 13.21
N SER A 104 -5.42 2.25 12.69
CA SER A 104 -5.92 1.63 11.47
C SER A 104 -6.99 2.53 10.82
N ARG A 105 -7.48 2.18 9.62
CA ARG A 105 -8.60 2.84 8.95
C ARG A 105 -9.86 2.86 9.79
N THR A 106 -9.99 1.94 10.74
CA THR A 106 -11.19 1.76 11.58
C THR A 106 -10.86 1.81 13.07
N THR A 107 -9.64 2.15 13.45
CA THR A 107 -9.21 2.17 14.85
C THR A 107 -8.41 3.42 15.14
N PHE A 108 -8.72 4.05 16.26
CA PHE A 108 -7.99 5.20 16.76
C PHE A 108 -7.51 4.95 18.18
N GLN A 109 -6.52 5.71 18.62
CA GLN A 109 -6.05 5.69 19.99
C GLN A 109 -5.69 7.09 20.45
N MET A 110 -5.86 7.35 21.74
CA MET A 110 -5.62 8.65 22.34
C MET A 110 -4.11 8.94 22.43
N CYS A 111 -3.75 10.21 22.33
CA CYS A 111 -2.39 10.69 22.41
C CYS A 111 -2.24 11.62 23.62
N ASP A 112 -1.13 11.46 24.35
CA ASP A 112 -0.72 12.37 25.43
C ASP A 112 0.79 12.56 25.39
N GLU A 113 1.24 13.81 25.39
CA GLU A 113 2.66 14.21 25.28
C GLU A 113 3.44 13.47 24.16
N GLY A 114 2.79 13.20 23.02
CA GLY A 114 3.40 12.48 21.89
C GLY A 114 3.46 10.96 22.05
N LYS A 115 2.78 10.38 23.05
CA LYS A 115 2.69 8.94 23.28
C LYS A 115 1.26 8.45 23.16
N LEU A 116 1.10 7.22 22.70
CA LEU A 116 -0.18 6.52 22.72
C LEU A 116 -0.56 6.20 24.18
N ILE A 117 -1.79 6.53 24.56
CA ILE A 117 -2.36 6.24 25.87
C ILE A 117 -3.71 5.52 25.73
N GLY A 118 -4.13 4.84 26.80
CA GLY A 118 -5.37 4.07 26.82
C GLY A 118 -5.34 2.87 25.87
N GLN A 119 -6.52 2.29 25.60
CA GLN A 119 -6.67 1.17 24.67
C GLN A 119 -7.11 1.66 23.29
N PRO A 120 -6.71 0.97 22.20
CA PRO A 120 -7.23 1.23 20.87
C PRO A 120 -8.76 1.12 20.85
N THR A 121 -9.42 2.11 20.29
CA THR A 121 -10.88 2.16 20.17
C THR A 121 -11.28 1.96 18.72
N LYS A 122 -12.13 0.96 18.48
CA LYS A 122 -12.67 0.66 17.16
C LYS A 122 -13.81 1.63 16.83
N CYS A 123 -13.78 2.17 15.63
CA CYS A 123 -14.89 2.89 15.04
C CYS A 123 -16.12 1.96 14.87
N LYS A 124 -17.32 2.54 14.87
CA LYS A 124 -18.55 1.80 14.60
C LYS A 124 -18.52 1.19 13.20
N ASP A 125 -19.25 0.12 12.97
CA ASP A 125 -19.40 -0.48 11.64
C ASP A 125 -19.73 0.59 10.59
N ASN A 126 -19.07 0.49 9.43
CA ASN A 126 -19.13 1.45 8.32
C ASN A 126 -18.66 2.88 8.63
N THR A 127 -17.88 3.07 9.68
CA THR A 127 -17.19 4.34 9.97
C THR A 127 -15.68 4.16 10.03
N PHE A 128 -14.96 5.24 9.72
CA PHE A 128 -13.52 5.25 9.50
C PHE A 128 -12.85 6.34 10.32
N CYS A 129 -11.64 6.09 10.79
CA CYS A 129 -10.87 7.06 11.55
C CYS A 129 -10.47 8.23 10.65
N SER A 130 -10.67 9.48 11.11
CA SER A 130 -10.19 10.67 10.38
C SER A 130 -9.74 11.79 11.30
N ILE A 131 -8.43 11.98 11.41
CA ILE A 131 -7.84 13.06 12.22
C ILE A 131 -8.21 14.43 11.64
N LYS A 132 -8.21 14.57 10.31
CA LYS A 132 -8.41 15.87 9.63
C LYS A 132 -9.84 16.39 9.76
N SER A 133 -10.81 15.51 9.94
CA SER A 133 -12.22 15.87 10.15
C SER A 133 -12.50 16.48 11.54
N ASN A 134 -11.52 16.49 12.45
CA ASN A 134 -11.69 16.80 13.89
C ASN A 134 -12.73 15.90 14.59
N LYS A 135 -13.05 14.73 14.02
CA LYS A 135 -13.92 13.70 14.61
C LYS A 135 -13.14 12.40 14.71
N PHE A 136 -13.40 11.59 15.72
CA PHE A 136 -12.72 10.29 15.86
C PHE A 136 -13.03 9.36 14.68
N CYS A 137 -14.31 9.25 14.35
CA CYS A 137 -14.80 8.38 13.29
C CYS A 137 -15.82 9.13 12.43
N VAL A 138 -15.69 8.98 11.12
CA VAL A 138 -16.57 9.59 10.12
C VAL A 138 -17.15 8.52 9.20
N ASP A 139 -18.24 8.83 8.52
CA ASP A 139 -18.78 7.90 7.52
C ASP A 139 -17.93 7.88 6.24
N ARG A 140 -18.23 6.90 5.39
CA ARG A 140 -17.53 6.69 4.11
C ARG A 140 -17.58 7.92 3.19
N CYS A 141 -18.70 8.64 3.17
CA CYS A 141 -18.87 9.79 2.30
C CYS A 141 -18.01 10.98 2.76
N GLU A 142 -17.83 11.15 4.07
CA GLU A 142 -17.00 12.21 4.63
C GLU A 142 -15.51 11.94 4.38
N ILE A 143 -15.02 10.69 4.58
CA ILE A 143 -13.60 10.39 4.39
C ILE A 143 -13.18 10.39 2.91
N THR A 144 -14.06 9.96 2.00
CA THR A 144 -13.80 9.96 0.56
C THR A 144 -13.86 11.36 -0.07
N LYS A 145 -14.56 12.30 0.58
CA LYS A 145 -14.55 13.72 0.18
C LYS A 145 -13.36 14.49 0.75
N SER A 146 -12.66 13.94 1.75
CA SER A 146 -11.46 14.56 2.29
C SER A 146 -10.34 14.50 1.26
N GLU A 147 -9.66 15.63 1.02
CA GLU A 147 -8.47 15.67 0.16
C GLU A 147 -7.35 14.73 0.64
N SER A 148 -7.33 14.39 1.94
CA SER A 148 -6.36 13.47 2.52
C SER A 148 -6.74 12.00 2.42
N GLY A 149 -8.02 11.67 2.14
CA GLY A 149 -8.52 10.31 2.24
C GLY A 149 -8.25 9.67 3.60
N PHE A 150 -7.88 8.38 3.57
CA PHE A 150 -7.51 7.61 4.76
C PHE A 150 -6.13 8.00 5.26
N GLU A 151 -6.05 8.44 6.51
CA GLU A 151 -4.79 8.90 7.10
C GLU A 151 -3.88 7.75 7.54
N CYS A 152 -4.42 6.55 7.75
CA CYS A 152 -3.66 5.35 8.11
C CYS A 152 -3.96 4.22 7.13
N ASP A 153 -2.92 3.70 6.47
CA ASP A 153 -3.08 2.66 5.45
C ASP A 153 -3.37 1.27 6.03
N ARG A 154 -3.23 1.10 7.35
CA ARG A 154 -3.49 -0.17 8.03
C ARG A 154 -4.98 -0.48 8.12
N GLU A 155 -5.42 -1.66 7.69
CA GLU A 155 -6.84 -2.04 7.69
C GLU A 155 -7.38 -2.35 9.11
N SER A 156 -6.66 -3.19 9.85
CA SER A 156 -6.99 -3.62 11.21
C SER A 156 -5.91 -3.17 12.22
N PRO A 157 -6.25 -2.98 13.51
CA PRO A 157 -5.26 -2.69 14.54
C PRO A 157 -4.23 -3.84 14.65
N LEU A 158 -3.04 -3.53 15.15
CA LEU A 158 -2.04 -4.55 15.47
C LEU A 158 -2.62 -5.46 16.55
N ASP A 159 -2.66 -6.77 16.29
CA ASP A 159 -2.93 -7.75 17.33
C ASP A 159 -1.76 -7.68 18.33
N VAL A 160 -2.06 -7.28 19.57
CA VAL A 160 -1.11 -7.26 20.69
C VAL A 160 -1.20 -8.57 21.45
#